data_AF-A0A7X1XXG5-F1
#
_entry.id   AF-A0A7X1XXG5-F1
#
_cell.length_a   1.000
_cell.length_b   1.000
_cell.length_c   1.000
_cell.angle_alpha   90.00
_cell.angle_beta   90.00
_cell.angle_gamma   90.00
#
_symmetry.space_group_name_H-M   'P 1'
#
loop_
_entity.id
_entity.type
_entity.pdbx_description
1 polymer ?
#
loop_
_entity_poly.entity_id
_entity_poly.type
_entity_poly.pdbx_seq_one_letter_code
_entity_poly.pdbx_strand_id
1 'polypeptide(L)'
;MSNKTLSTGLSLVFVSMVLAGCANYSGLGTEGKSLEAKNLKAAQSLDGVKVTPAAWPEKNWWQRLGDTRLDGLIEEALRDSPDLQMAAARAHQAAAAAGAADA
;
A
#
# COMPACT_ATOMS: atom_id res chain seq x y z
N MET A 1 -55.29 14.06 8.56
CA MET A 1 -54.43 12.85 8.63
C MET A 1 -53.11 12.98 7.85
N SER A 2 -52.97 13.98 6.97
CA SER A 2 -51.76 14.19 6.12
C SER A 2 -50.50 14.70 6.84
N ASN A 3 -50.60 15.36 7.99
CA ASN A 3 -49.41 15.90 8.68
C ASN A 3 -48.56 14.80 9.34
N LYS A 4 -49.19 13.68 9.72
CA LYS A 4 -48.50 12.56 10.36
C LYS A 4 -47.66 11.78 9.35
N THR A 5 -48.17 11.55 8.14
CA THR A 5 -47.46 10.87 7.06
C THR A 5 -46.31 11.72 6.49
N LEU A 6 -46.48 13.05 6.44
CA LEU A 6 -45.42 13.99 6.02
C LEU A 6 -44.25 14.01 7.01
N SER A 7 -44.54 14.00 8.31
CA SER A 7 -43.52 13.94 9.37
C SER A 7 -42.75 12.62 9.36
N THR A 8 -43.43 11.48 9.13
CA THR A 8 -42.76 10.17 9.05
C THR A 8 -41.85 10.07 7.82
N GLY A 9 -42.29 10.62 6.68
CA GLY A 9 -41.45 10.68 5.47
C GLY A 9 -40.20 11.53 5.67
N LEU A 10 -40.32 12.69 6.32
CA LEU A 10 -39.19 13.57 6.61
C LEU A 10 -38.16 12.91 7.56
N SER A 11 -38.62 12.19 8.59
CA SER A 11 -37.73 11.46 9.49
C SER A 11 -36.99 10.33 8.78
N LEU A 12 -37.64 9.62 7.85
CA LEU A 12 -37.01 8.54 7.07
C LEU A 12 -35.89 9.09 6.16
N VAL A 13 -36.17 10.21 5.48
CA VAL A 13 -35.18 10.90 4.64
C VAL A 13 -34.00 11.39 5.49
N PHE A 14 -34.27 12.02 6.64
CA PHE A 14 -33.22 12.53 7.51
C PHE A 14 -32.30 11.40 8.03
N VAL A 15 -32.87 10.27 8.45
CA VAL A 15 -32.09 9.10 8.88
C VAL A 15 -31.23 8.55 7.73
N SER A 16 -31.78 8.43 6.52
CA SER A 16 -31.01 7.95 5.36
C SER A 16 -29.83 8.87 5.01
N MET A 17 -30.00 10.18 5.19
CA MET A 17 -28.98 11.18 4.90
C MET A 17 -27.86 11.21 5.95
N VAL A 18 -28.18 10.90 7.21
CA VAL A 18 -27.18 10.74 8.28
C VAL A 18 -26.35 9.46 8.08
N LEU A 19 -26.96 8.37 7.61
CA LEU A 19 -26.24 7.10 7.37
C LEU A 19 -25.28 7.18 6.16
N ALA A 20 -25.55 8.03 5.17
CA ALA A 20 -24.70 8.15 3.97
C ALA A 20 -23.39 8.94 4.19
N GLY A 21 -23.16 9.52 5.39
CA GLY A 21 -22.06 10.45 5.64
C GLY A 21 -20.81 9.89 6.34
N CYS A 22 -20.75 8.60 6.68
CA CYS A 22 -19.69 8.07 7.57
C CYS A 22 -18.31 7.86 6.92
N ALA A 23 -18.17 7.96 5.60
CA ALA A 23 -16.88 7.80 4.92
C ALA A 23 -16.35 9.15 4.39
N ASN A 24 -15.63 9.89 5.24
CA ASN A 24 -14.97 11.14 4.85
C ASN A 24 -13.51 10.87 4.45
N TYR A 25 -13.20 10.94 3.15
CA TYR A 25 -11.85 10.79 2.61
C TYR A 25 -10.99 12.07 2.76
N SER A 26 -11.53 13.13 3.36
CA SER A 26 -10.79 14.35 3.70
C SER A 26 -9.58 14.00 4.58
N GLY A 27 -8.40 14.44 4.15
CA GLY A 27 -7.14 14.15 4.84
C GLY A 27 -6.36 12.96 4.27
N LEU A 28 -6.93 12.18 3.33
CA LEU A 28 -6.17 11.19 2.56
C LEU A 28 -5.38 11.87 1.43
N GLY A 29 -4.40 12.68 1.81
CA GLY A 29 -3.41 13.24 0.91
C GLY A 29 -2.17 12.35 0.87
N THR A 30 -1.47 12.33 -0.27
CA THR A 30 -0.13 11.76 -0.32
C THR A 30 0.83 12.65 0.46
N GLU A 31 1.23 12.23 1.66
CA GLU A 31 2.25 12.93 2.46
C GLU A 31 3.65 12.84 1.82
N GLY A 32 3.90 11.76 1.07
CA GLY A 32 5.15 11.57 0.35
C GLY A 32 5.26 12.50 -0.86
N LYS A 33 6.27 13.38 -0.86
CA LYS A 33 6.69 14.10 -2.06
C LYS A 33 7.66 13.24 -2.86
N SER A 34 7.29 12.88 -4.09
CA SER A 34 8.20 12.19 -5.00
C SER A 34 9.42 13.07 -5.27
N LEU A 35 10.61 12.49 -5.12
CA LEU A 35 11.85 13.17 -5.46
C LEU A 35 11.95 13.25 -6.98
N GLU A 36 11.95 14.48 -7.53
CA GLU A 36 12.06 14.62 -8.98
C GLU A 36 13.42 14.10 -9.46
N ALA A 37 13.40 13.21 -10.46
CA ALA A 37 14.61 12.57 -10.98
C ALA A 37 15.67 13.58 -11.46
N LYS A 38 15.27 14.78 -11.92
CA LYS A 38 16.20 15.86 -12.30
C LYS A 38 17.00 16.44 -11.13
N ASN A 39 16.51 16.28 -9.89
CA ASN A 39 17.22 16.68 -8.68
C ASN A 39 18.24 15.62 -8.24
N LEU A 40 18.14 14.40 -8.78
CA LEU A 40 19.15 13.37 -8.59
C LEU A 40 20.33 13.64 -9.54
N LYS A 41 21.55 13.64 -9.00
CA LYS A 41 22.79 13.75 -9.80
C LYS A 41 23.16 12.44 -10.51
N ALA A 42 22.17 11.69 -10.99
CA ALA A 42 22.36 10.37 -11.60
C ALA A 42 23.29 10.42 -12.81
N ALA A 43 23.20 11.48 -13.63
CA ALA A 43 24.10 11.68 -14.78
C ALA A 43 25.57 11.86 -14.37
N GLN A 44 25.85 12.42 -13.18
CA GLN A 44 27.20 12.53 -12.66
C GLN A 44 27.67 11.21 -12.04
N SER A 45 26.82 10.54 -11.26
CA SER A 45 27.18 9.29 -10.57
C SER A 45 27.30 8.09 -11.50
N LEU A 46 26.58 8.11 -12.62
CA LEU A 46 26.53 7.03 -13.60
C LEU A 46 27.22 7.44 -14.92
N ASP A 47 28.09 8.45 -14.88
CA ASP A 47 28.85 8.84 -16.07
C ASP A 47 29.65 7.64 -16.61
N GLY A 48 29.58 7.43 -17.93
CA GLY A 48 30.15 6.25 -18.59
C GLY A 48 29.44 4.91 -18.33
N VAL A 49 28.39 4.87 -17.51
CA VAL A 49 27.59 3.65 -17.27
C VAL A 49 26.43 3.59 -18.26
N LYS A 50 26.35 2.50 -19.03
CA LYS A 50 25.19 2.25 -19.91
C LYS A 50 23.97 1.90 -19.07
N VAL A 51 23.12 2.89 -18.80
CA VAL A 51 21.84 2.68 -18.11
C VAL A 51 20.86 2.05 -19.08
N THR A 52 20.38 0.85 -18.77
CA THR A 52 19.27 0.22 -19.50
C THR A 52 17.93 0.63 -18.86
N PRO A 53 16.82 0.70 -19.64
CA PRO A 53 15.48 0.88 -19.09
C PRO A 53 15.29 -0.07 -17.91
N ALA A 54 14.76 0.44 -16.80
CA ALA A 54 14.78 -0.19 -15.48
C ALA A 54 14.44 -1.69 -15.56
N ALA A 55 15.49 -2.52 -15.56
CA ALA A 55 15.38 -3.95 -15.34
C ALA A 55 15.17 -4.11 -13.83
N TRP A 56 13.95 -3.78 -13.37
CA TRP A 56 13.58 -3.94 -11.97
C TRP A 56 14.00 -5.35 -11.57
N PRO A 57 14.69 -5.52 -10.43
CA PRO A 57 15.36 -6.76 -10.15
C PRO A 57 14.33 -7.90 -10.13
N GLU A 58 14.62 -9.00 -10.81
CA GLU A 58 13.79 -10.20 -10.74
C GLU A 58 13.59 -10.61 -9.27
N LYS A 59 12.56 -11.42 -8.97
CA LYS A 59 12.26 -11.84 -7.60
C LYS A 59 13.52 -12.30 -6.84
N ASN A 60 14.37 -13.07 -7.52
CA ASN A 60 15.65 -13.58 -6.99
C ASN A 60 16.86 -12.87 -7.61
N TRP A 61 16.81 -11.55 -7.72
CA TRP A 61 17.84 -10.75 -8.40
C TRP A 61 19.27 -10.99 -7.92
N TRP A 62 19.45 -11.41 -6.67
CA TRP A 62 20.75 -11.70 -6.08
C TRP A 62 21.45 -12.88 -6.76
N GLN A 63 20.71 -13.81 -7.40
CA GLN A 63 21.29 -14.93 -8.14
C GLN A 63 22.16 -14.48 -9.31
N ARG A 64 21.91 -13.28 -9.87
CA ARG A 64 22.75 -12.69 -10.94
C ARG A 64 24.17 -12.37 -10.47
N LEU A 65 24.42 -12.36 -9.16
CA LEU A 65 25.75 -12.19 -8.58
C LEU A 65 26.60 -13.46 -8.69
N GLY A 66 25.98 -14.62 -8.93
CA GLY A 66 26.68 -15.90 -9.11
C GLY A 66 27.29 -16.48 -7.84
N ASP A 67 26.86 -16.04 -6.65
CA ASP A 67 27.33 -16.54 -5.36
C ASP A 67 26.31 -17.52 -4.75
N THR A 68 26.61 -18.82 -4.89
CA THR A 68 25.74 -19.89 -4.38
C THR A 68 25.65 -19.94 -2.86
N ARG A 69 26.63 -19.39 -2.14
CA ARG A 69 26.55 -19.26 -0.68
C ARG A 69 25.55 -18.17 -0.31
N LEU A 70 25.60 -17.03 -1.01
CA LEU A 70 24.64 -15.95 -0.83
C LEU A 70 23.22 -16.43 -1.12
N ASP A 71 23.04 -17.19 -2.21
CA ASP A 71 21.75 -17.77 -2.57
C ASP A 71 21.16 -18.58 -1.40
N GLY A 72 21.95 -19.49 -0.83
CA GLY A 72 21.54 -20.30 0.31
C GLY A 72 21.19 -19.47 1.55
N LEU A 73 21.96 -18.42 1.85
CA LEU A 73 21.69 -17.54 2.99
C LEU A 73 20.37 -16.77 2.81
N ILE A 74 20.10 -16.27 1.61
CA ILE A 74 18.85 -15.54 1.33
C ILE A 74 17.66 -16.49 1.34
N GLU A 75 17.79 -17.69 0.77
CA GLU A 75 16.73 -18.70 0.79
C GLU A 75 16.35 -19.13 2.21
N GLU A 76 17.35 -19.35 3.07
CA GLU A 76 17.14 -19.62 4.49
C GLU A 76 16.42 -18.46 5.18
N ALA A 77 16.91 -17.23 5.00
CA ALA A 77 16.30 -16.06 5.62
C ALA A 77 14.85 -15.84 5.16
N LEU A 78 14.55 -16.03 3.88
CA LEU A 78 13.19 -15.90 3.35
C LEU A 78 12.24 -16.98 3.88
N ARG A 79 12.76 -18.17 4.19
CA ARG A 79 11.96 -19.28 4.73
C ARG A 79 11.69 -19.10 6.22
N ASP A 80 12.73 -18.75 6.98
CA ASP A 80 12.73 -18.95 8.43
C ASP A 80 12.83 -17.64 9.24
N SER A 81 12.89 -16.46 8.60
CA SER A 81 12.99 -15.17 9.29
C SER A 81 11.79 -14.88 10.20
N PRO A 82 12.00 -14.71 11.52
CA PRO A 82 10.94 -14.29 12.45
C PRO A 82 10.41 -12.87 12.15
N ASP A 83 11.28 -11.97 11.67
CA ASP A 83 10.89 -10.60 11.33
C ASP A 83 9.92 -10.58 10.14
N LEU A 84 10.15 -11.42 9.12
CA LEU A 84 9.23 -11.56 7.99
C LEU A 84 7.89 -12.17 8.42
N GLN A 85 7.90 -13.13 9.35
CA GLN A 85 6.67 -13.68 9.91
C GLN A 85 5.85 -12.62 10.66
N MET A 86 6.51 -11.77 11.47
CA MET A 86 5.84 -10.64 12.12
C MET A 86 5.28 -9.62 11.11
N ALA A 87 6.03 -9.32 10.05
CA ALA A 87 5.57 -8.42 9.00
C ALA A 87 4.33 -8.98 8.27
N ALA A 88 4.32 -10.28 7.95
CA ALA A 88 3.18 -10.96 7.35
C ALA A 88 1.94 -10.91 8.26
N ALA A 89 2.11 -11.15 9.57
CA ALA A 89 1.03 -11.06 10.54
C ALA A 89 0.42 -9.64 10.60
N ARG A 90 1.26 -8.60 10.59
CA ARG A 90 0.81 -7.20 10.56
C ARG A 90 0.06 -6.86 9.28
N ALA A 91 0.53 -7.36 8.13
CA ALA A 91 -0.15 -7.18 6.85
C ALA A 91 -1.52 -7.87 6.84
N HIS A 92 -1.62 -9.10 7.36
CA HIS A 92 -2.89 -9.81 7.50
C HIS A 92 -3.87 -9.08 8.43
N GLN A 93 -3.39 -8.54 9.55
CA GLN A 93 -4.20 -7.74 10.46
C GLN A 93 -4.77 -6.49 9.78
N ALA A 94 -3.93 -5.77 9.02
CA ALA A 94 -4.37 -4.60 8.26
C ALA A 94 -5.40 -4.97 7.18
N ALA A 95 -5.20 -6.07 6.45
CA ALA A 95 -6.14 -6.54 5.44
C ALA A 95 -7.49 -6.95 6.05
N ALA A 96 -7.48 -7.61 7.21
CA ALA A 96 -8.71 -7.96 7.92
C ALA A 96 -9.47 -6.71 8.41
N ALA A 97 -8.76 -5.71 8.92
CA ALA A 97 -9.37 -4.44 9.32
C ALA A 97 -9.98 -3.68 8.14
N ALA A 98 -9.29 -3.66 6.98
CA ALA A 98 -9.82 -3.07 5.76
C ALA A 98 -11.07 -3.81 5.27
N GLY A 99 -11.00 -5.14 5.17
CA GLY A 99 -12.15 -5.95 4.75
C GLY A 99 -13.36 -5.86 5.69
N ALA A 100 -13.14 -5.67 7.00
CA ALA A 100 -14.23 -5.43 7.95
C ALA A 100 -14.86 -4.03 7.82
N ALA A 101 -14.12 -3.04 7.30
CA ALA A 101 -14.65 -1.71 7.01
C ALA A 101 -15.38 -1.65 5.65
N ASP A 102 -15.03 -2.54 4.72
CA ASP A 102 -15.71 -2.68 3.43
C ASP A 102 -17.01 -3.51 3.50
N ALA A 103 -17.20 -4.31 4.56
CA ALA A 103 -18.35 -5.21 4.77
C ALA A 103 -19.57 -4.50 5.38
#